data_AF-A0A4R2QIP5-F1
#
_entry.id   AF-A0A4R2QIP5-F1
#
_cell.length_a   1.000
_cell.length_b   1.000
_cell.length_c   1.000
_cell.angle_alpha   90.00
_cell.angle_beta   90.00
_cell.angle_gamma   90.00
#
_symmetry.space_group_name_H-M   'P 1'
#
loop_
_entity.id
_entity.type
_entity.pdbx_description
1 polymer ?
#
loop_
_entity_poly.entity_id
_entity_poly.type
_entity_poly.pdbx_seq_one_letter_code
_entity_poly.pdbx_strand_id
1 'polypeptide(L)'
;MRRKRAKAAEPSALSEQMPEPSRYASAPLPRPAGPPASSTPLRDYLSVTTIGVSDGYAVLPRSLVESMPLPWQQQMAHLLAQFHQTHQHLSWPTYRVVPSRYERLVDLDEDQLAEVGCMVEIDTDGELVYRERGGRRIDEPENTMVLVSCLDPIPSEHANATDRTPPSGIPQPQQAPGMPGGQAPGVGR
;
A
#
# COMPACT_ATOMS: atom_id res chain seq x y z
N MET A 1 -5.12 -9.81 89.38
CA MET A 1 -4.34 -8.62 89.83
C MET A 1 -3.30 -8.34 88.75
N ARG A 2 -3.01 -7.13 88.25
CA ARG A 2 -3.32 -5.75 88.65
C ARG A 2 -3.02 -4.89 87.41
N ARG A 3 -3.93 -3.97 87.09
CA ARG A 3 -3.81 -2.96 86.02
C ARG A 3 -2.59 -2.06 86.24
N LYS A 4 -1.92 -1.62 85.17
CA LYS A 4 -1.43 -0.23 85.07
C LYS A 4 -1.59 0.31 83.65
N ARG A 5 -2.44 1.34 83.57
CA ARG A 5 -2.53 2.33 82.50
C ARG A 5 -1.31 3.25 82.59
N ALA A 6 -0.82 3.74 81.45
CA ALA A 6 -0.27 5.07 81.32
C ALA A 6 -0.80 5.68 80.02
N LYS A 7 -1.14 6.97 80.10
CA LYS A 7 -1.99 7.74 79.20
C LYS A 7 -1.19 8.93 78.65
N ALA A 8 -1.36 9.17 77.34
CA ALA A 8 -1.28 10.41 76.57
C ALA A 8 -0.05 11.33 76.65
N ALA A 9 0.53 11.63 75.47
CA ALA A 9 0.55 12.99 74.91
C ALA A 9 1.01 12.94 73.43
N GLU A 10 0.09 13.19 72.50
CA GLU A 10 0.40 13.84 71.21
C GLU A 10 0.58 15.35 71.46
N PRO A 11 1.32 16.06 70.58
CA PRO A 11 0.59 16.89 69.63
C PRO A 11 1.15 16.86 68.19
N SER A 12 0.21 16.64 67.26
CA SER A 12 0.01 17.35 66.01
C SER A 12 1.14 17.50 64.96
N ALA A 13 0.83 16.86 63.83
CA ALA A 13 0.71 17.45 62.51
C ALA A 13 1.95 17.51 61.60
N LEU A 14 2.05 16.50 60.74
CA LEU A 14 2.23 16.67 59.29
C LEU A 14 1.70 15.38 58.64
N SER A 15 0.48 15.38 58.08
CA SER A 15 0.26 15.51 56.64
C SER A 15 1.24 14.61 55.88
N GLU A 16 0.85 13.44 55.39
CA GLU A 16 0.22 13.32 54.07
C GLU A 16 -0.62 12.04 53.99
N GLN A 17 -1.91 12.24 53.76
CA GLN A 17 -2.81 11.20 53.26
C GLN A 17 -2.36 10.80 51.86
N MET A 18 -1.88 9.57 51.70
CA MET A 18 -1.86 8.88 50.41
C MET A 18 -3.24 8.25 50.17
N PRO A 19 -4.06 8.75 49.24
CA PRO A 19 -5.16 7.96 48.72
C PRO A 19 -4.66 7.01 47.62
N GLU A 20 -5.08 5.77 47.75
CA GLU A 20 -4.88 4.64 46.84
C GLU A 20 -5.63 4.83 45.49
N PRO A 21 -5.46 3.90 44.52
CA PRO A 21 -5.11 4.17 43.14
C PRO A 21 -6.21 4.89 42.36
N SER A 22 -5.87 6.05 41.81
CA SER A 22 -6.68 6.69 40.77
C SER A 22 -6.76 5.75 39.58
N ARG A 23 -7.94 5.13 39.47
CA ARG A 23 -8.53 4.56 38.27
C ARG A 23 -8.22 5.51 37.11
N TYR A 24 -7.20 5.19 36.33
CA TYR A 24 -7.02 5.75 35.00
C TYR A 24 -8.23 5.28 34.20
N ALA A 25 -9.31 6.05 34.26
CA ALA A 25 -10.38 5.98 33.30
C ALA A 25 -9.72 6.35 31.97
N SER A 26 -9.29 5.33 31.23
CA SER A 26 -8.85 5.45 29.85
C SER A 26 -10.01 6.06 29.08
N ALA A 27 -10.00 7.38 28.93
CA ALA A 27 -10.95 8.07 28.08
C ALA A 27 -10.86 7.39 26.69
N PRO A 28 -11.98 6.94 26.09
CA PRO A 28 -11.94 6.32 24.78
C PRO A 28 -11.25 7.27 23.81
N LEU A 29 -10.26 6.77 23.07
CA LEU A 29 -9.61 7.54 22.01
C LEU A 29 -10.69 8.09 21.08
N PRO A 30 -10.66 9.40 20.74
CA PRO A 30 -11.64 9.99 19.84
C PRO A 30 -11.59 9.26 18.50
N ARG A 31 -12.69 8.57 18.15
CA ARG A 31 -12.85 7.94 16.85
C ARG A 31 -13.01 9.07 15.81
N PRO A 32 -12.24 9.09 14.72
CA PRO A 32 -12.42 10.08 13.68
C PRO A 32 -13.85 9.98 13.12
N ALA A 33 -14.63 11.05 13.31
CA ALA A 33 -15.97 11.20 12.74
C ALA A 33 -15.82 11.69 11.29
N GLY A 34 -15.32 10.82 10.43
CA GLY A 34 -15.34 11.01 8.98
C GLY A 34 -16.33 10.03 8.34
N PRO A 35 -16.81 10.29 7.10
CA PRO A 35 -17.48 9.28 6.30
C PRO A 35 -16.59 8.02 6.26
N PRO A 36 -17.18 6.80 6.17
CA PRO A 36 -16.41 5.58 6.27
C PRO A 36 -15.23 5.62 5.30
N ALA A 37 -14.03 5.31 5.81
CA ALA A 37 -12.93 4.87 4.96
C ALA A 37 -13.52 3.85 3.99
N SER A 38 -13.29 4.06 2.69
CA SER A 38 -14.00 3.40 1.59
C SER A 38 -14.43 1.96 1.91
N SER A 39 -15.65 1.58 1.51
CA SER A 39 -16.13 0.20 1.67
C SER A 39 -15.34 -0.83 0.86
N THR A 40 -14.40 -0.39 -0.01
CA THR A 40 -13.55 -1.25 -0.82
C THR A 40 -12.08 -0.82 -0.81
N PRO A 41 -11.42 -0.71 0.36
CA PRO A 41 -10.15 -0.02 0.49
C PRO A 41 -9.02 -0.62 -0.37
N LEU A 42 -9.04 -1.94 -0.59
CA LEU A 42 -8.08 -2.62 -1.47
C LEU A 42 -8.31 -2.25 -2.95
N ARG A 43 -9.57 -2.17 -3.39
CA ARG A 43 -9.90 -1.75 -4.77
C ARG A 43 -9.43 -0.33 -5.00
N ASP A 44 -9.72 0.58 -4.08
CA ASP A 44 -9.31 1.99 -4.20
C ASP A 44 -7.78 2.13 -4.29
N TYR A 45 -7.04 1.38 -3.47
CA TYR A 45 -5.58 1.35 -3.55
C TYR A 45 -5.08 0.85 -4.92
N LEU A 46 -5.63 -0.27 -5.40
CA LEU A 46 -5.24 -0.87 -6.68
C LEU A 46 -5.64 -0.02 -7.90
N SER A 47 -6.72 0.77 -7.80
CA SER A 47 -7.14 1.68 -8.86
C SER A 47 -6.27 2.94 -8.98
N VAL A 48 -5.58 3.34 -7.92
CA VAL A 48 -4.70 4.53 -7.92
C VAL A 48 -3.25 4.15 -8.24
N THR A 49 -2.79 2.97 -7.83
CA THR A 49 -1.43 2.52 -8.12
C THR A 49 -1.30 2.03 -9.57
N THR A 50 -0.25 2.46 -10.24
CA THR A 50 0.10 1.99 -11.60
C THR A 50 1.20 0.93 -11.58
N ILE A 51 1.79 0.65 -10.42
CA ILE A 51 2.95 -0.23 -10.30
C ILE A 51 2.48 -1.67 -10.15
N GLY A 52 2.79 -2.50 -11.15
CA GLY A 52 2.52 -3.95 -11.10
C GLY A 52 1.04 -4.31 -11.09
N VAL A 53 0.15 -3.40 -11.48
CA VAL A 53 -1.30 -3.62 -11.52
C VAL A 53 -1.81 -3.47 -12.95
N SER A 54 -2.63 -4.43 -13.38
CA SER A 54 -3.43 -4.40 -14.60
C SER A 54 -4.90 -4.66 -14.26
N ASP A 55 -5.81 -4.56 -15.24
CA ASP A 55 -7.25 -4.74 -15.03
C ASP A 55 -7.64 -6.01 -14.28
N GLY A 56 -6.90 -7.10 -14.47
CA GLY A 56 -7.21 -8.40 -13.87
C GLY A 56 -6.26 -8.87 -12.77
N TYR A 57 -5.08 -8.25 -12.62
CA TYR A 57 -4.01 -8.80 -11.81
C TYR A 57 -3.21 -7.73 -11.07
N ALA A 58 -2.83 -8.04 -9.83
CA ALA A 58 -1.79 -7.35 -9.10
C ALA A 58 -0.60 -8.30 -8.93
N VAL A 59 0.56 -7.90 -9.42
CA VAL A 59 1.79 -8.69 -9.39
C VAL A 59 2.70 -8.15 -8.29
N LEU A 60 3.15 -9.05 -7.42
CA LEU A 60 4.16 -8.77 -6.41
C LEU A 60 5.42 -9.57 -6.73
N PRO A 61 6.51 -8.90 -7.17
CA PRO A 61 7.78 -9.56 -7.47
C PRO A 61 8.35 -10.24 -6.23
N ARG A 62 8.67 -11.53 -6.37
CA ARG A 62 9.10 -12.38 -5.24
C ARG A 62 10.34 -11.82 -4.53
N SER A 63 11.34 -11.33 -5.27
CA SER A 63 12.56 -10.75 -4.71
C SER A 63 12.29 -9.52 -3.83
N LEU A 64 11.31 -8.69 -4.20
CA LEU A 64 10.89 -7.54 -3.39
C LEU A 64 10.11 -7.97 -2.14
N VAL A 65 9.20 -8.93 -2.30
CA VAL A 65 8.40 -9.45 -1.18
C VAL A 65 9.27 -10.11 -0.12
N GLU A 66 10.25 -10.91 -0.54
CA GLU A 66 11.17 -11.63 0.36
C GLU A 66 12.25 -10.72 0.98
N SER A 67 12.52 -9.55 0.40
CA SER A 67 13.46 -8.56 0.96
C SER A 67 12.79 -7.56 1.92
N MET A 68 11.46 -7.65 2.11
CA MET A 68 10.76 -6.80 3.08
C MET A 68 11.24 -7.05 4.52
N PRO A 69 11.09 -6.09 5.45
CA PRO A 69 11.35 -6.31 6.86
C PRO A 69 10.56 -7.50 7.44
N LEU A 70 11.15 -8.22 8.39
CA LEU A 70 10.56 -9.42 8.99
C LEU A 70 9.11 -9.24 9.50
N PRO A 71 8.74 -8.13 10.17
CA PRO A 71 7.34 -7.93 10.58
C PRO A 71 6.36 -7.90 9.41
N TRP A 72 6.76 -7.33 8.27
CA TRP A 72 5.92 -7.27 7.07
C TRP A 72 5.81 -8.64 6.41
N GLN A 73 6.90 -9.40 6.36
CA GLN A 73 6.86 -10.79 5.89
C GLN A 73 5.89 -11.64 6.71
N GLN A 74 5.91 -11.51 8.04
CA GLN A 74 5.00 -12.24 8.93
C GLN A 74 3.54 -11.87 8.71
N GLN A 75 3.24 -10.56 8.59
CA GLN A 75 1.88 -10.07 8.29
C GLN A 75 1.40 -10.56 6.92
N MET A 76 2.25 -10.45 5.89
CA MET A 76 1.93 -10.91 4.54
C MET A 76 1.69 -12.42 4.49
N ALA A 77 2.55 -13.22 5.13
CA ALA A 77 2.40 -14.67 5.19
C ALA A 77 1.08 -15.08 5.84
N HIS A 78 0.68 -14.37 6.91
CA HIS A 78 -0.60 -14.62 7.57
C HIS A 78 -1.80 -14.30 6.66
N LEU A 79 -1.76 -13.14 5.98
CA LEU A 79 -2.82 -12.74 5.04
C LEU A 79 -2.93 -13.71 3.85
N LEU A 80 -1.81 -14.10 3.26
CA LEU A 80 -1.77 -15.08 2.16
C LEU A 80 -2.32 -16.44 2.60
N ALA A 81 -2.01 -16.89 3.82
CA ALA A 81 -2.54 -18.15 4.35
C ALA A 81 -4.07 -18.11 4.46
N GLN A 82 -4.65 -17.03 5.00
CA GLN A 82 -6.10 -16.84 5.07
C GLN A 82 -6.75 -16.77 3.69
N PHE A 83 -6.11 -16.05 2.76
CA PHE A 83 -6.58 -15.91 1.39
C PHE A 83 -6.61 -17.26 0.67
N HIS A 84 -5.52 -18.04 0.73
CA HIS A 84 -5.47 -19.38 0.15
C HIS A 84 -6.47 -20.33 0.80
N GLN A 85 -6.67 -20.28 2.12
CA GLN A 85 -7.67 -21.10 2.79
C GLN A 85 -9.10 -20.77 2.33
N THR A 86 -9.42 -19.48 2.13
CA THR A 86 -10.74 -19.03 1.68
C THR A 86 -11.01 -19.48 0.24
N HIS A 87 -10.00 -19.43 -0.62
CA HIS A 87 -10.10 -19.73 -2.05
C HIS A 87 -9.55 -21.12 -2.43
N GLN A 88 -9.36 -22.01 -1.46
CA GLN A 88 -8.85 -23.37 -1.68
C GLN A 88 -9.72 -24.23 -2.60
N HIS A 89 -10.99 -23.85 -2.75
CA HIS A 89 -11.96 -24.54 -3.60
C HIS A 89 -11.74 -24.27 -5.10
N LEU A 90 -10.94 -23.26 -5.46
CA LEU A 90 -10.60 -22.95 -6.84
C LEU A 90 -9.40 -23.80 -7.27
N SER A 91 -9.39 -24.26 -8.52
CA SER A 91 -8.21 -24.90 -9.12
C SER A 91 -7.30 -23.81 -9.70
N TRP A 92 -6.28 -23.42 -8.94
CA TRP A 92 -5.33 -22.38 -9.33
C TRP A 92 -4.42 -22.88 -10.46
N PRO A 93 -4.47 -22.28 -11.67
CA PRO A 93 -3.49 -22.60 -12.69
C PRO A 93 -2.13 -21.99 -12.32
N THR A 94 -1.07 -22.50 -12.96
CA THR A 94 0.23 -21.82 -12.93
C THR A 94 0.18 -20.62 -13.86
N TYR A 95 0.40 -19.43 -13.31
CA TYR A 95 0.50 -18.20 -14.09
C TYR A 95 1.94 -17.94 -14.51
N ARG A 96 2.16 -17.62 -15.79
CA ARG A 96 3.43 -17.09 -16.30
C ARG A 96 3.29 -15.58 -16.43
N VAL A 97 4.07 -14.85 -15.64
CA VAL A 97 4.12 -13.39 -15.71
C VAL A 97 5.31 -12.98 -16.57
N VAL A 98 5.09 -12.04 -17.48
CA VAL A 98 6.13 -11.46 -18.33
C VAL A 98 6.12 -9.95 -18.10
N PRO A 99 7.28 -9.32 -17.81
CA PRO A 99 7.38 -7.87 -17.76
C PRO A 99 7.09 -7.30 -19.15
N SER A 100 6.21 -6.31 -19.20
CA SER A 100 5.78 -5.71 -20.46
C SER A 100 5.68 -4.19 -20.35
N ARG A 101 5.80 -3.51 -21.49
CA ARG A 101 5.55 -2.07 -21.63
C ARG A 101 4.60 -1.81 -22.79
N TYR A 102 3.90 -0.69 -22.73
CA TYR A 102 3.10 -0.23 -23.86
C TYR A 102 4.01 0.41 -24.91
N GLU A 103 3.85 -0.01 -26.16
CA GLU A 103 4.58 0.54 -27.30
C GLU A 103 3.64 0.65 -28.51
N ARG A 104 3.89 1.61 -29.40
CA ARG A 104 3.05 1.78 -30.60
C ARG A 104 3.35 0.67 -31.58
N LEU A 105 2.33 0.19 -32.26
CA LEU A 105 2.47 -0.89 -33.24
C LEU A 105 3.49 -0.56 -34.35
N VAL A 106 3.54 0.70 -34.77
CA VAL A 106 4.45 1.19 -35.82
C VAL A 106 5.92 1.22 -35.41
N ASP A 107 6.21 1.25 -34.10
CA ASP A 107 7.59 1.28 -33.58
C ASP A 107 8.17 -0.13 -33.43
N LEU A 108 7.35 -1.17 -33.62
CA LEU A 108 7.75 -2.55 -33.41
C LEU A 108 8.46 -3.13 -34.63
N ASP A 109 9.49 -3.93 -34.36
CA ASP A 109 10.11 -4.80 -35.36
C ASP A 109 9.27 -6.07 -35.62
N GLU A 110 9.65 -6.84 -36.65
CA GLU A 110 8.89 -8.02 -37.10
C GLU A 110 8.74 -9.09 -36.02
N ASP A 111 9.80 -9.34 -35.23
CA ASP A 111 9.78 -10.30 -34.13
C ASP A 111 8.81 -9.85 -33.01
N GLN A 112 8.86 -8.57 -32.65
CA GLN A 112 7.95 -7.97 -31.67
C GLN A 112 6.48 -7.97 -32.16
N LEU A 113 6.26 -7.66 -33.43
CA LEU A 113 4.93 -7.76 -34.05
C LEU A 113 4.40 -9.18 -33.96
N ALA A 114 5.22 -10.18 -34.32
CA ALA A 114 4.82 -11.57 -34.26
C ALA A 114 4.48 -12.04 -32.84
N GLU A 115 5.18 -11.52 -31.81
CA GLU A 115 4.91 -11.78 -30.39
C GLU A 115 3.53 -11.28 -29.97
N VAL A 116 3.15 -10.05 -30.38
CA VAL A 116 1.83 -9.47 -30.11
C VAL A 116 0.74 -9.97 -31.06
N GLY A 117 1.07 -10.91 -31.94
CA GLY A 117 0.13 -11.49 -32.90
C GLY A 117 -0.26 -10.54 -34.03
N CYS A 118 0.64 -9.63 -34.40
CA CYS A 118 0.52 -8.74 -35.54
C CYS A 118 1.60 -9.05 -36.59
N MET A 119 1.42 -8.54 -37.79
CA MET A 119 2.39 -8.59 -38.87
C MET A 119 2.23 -7.36 -39.76
N VAL A 120 3.30 -7.02 -40.47
CA VAL A 120 3.29 -5.97 -41.47
C VAL A 120 3.46 -6.60 -42.86
N GLU A 121 2.61 -6.20 -43.79
CA GLU A 121 2.64 -6.65 -45.19
C GLU A 121 2.73 -5.45 -46.12
N ILE A 122 3.29 -5.66 -47.31
CA ILE A 122 3.26 -4.67 -48.39
C ILE A 122 2.05 -5.00 -49.27
N ASP A 123 1.12 -4.06 -49.42
CA ASP A 123 -0.05 -4.20 -50.28
C ASP A 123 0.32 -4.06 -51.77
N THR A 124 -0.63 -4.28 -52.68
CA THR A 124 -0.42 -4.19 -54.13
C THR A 124 0.05 -2.82 -54.61
N ASP A 125 -0.22 -1.78 -53.82
CA ASP A 125 0.19 -0.40 -54.09
C ASP A 125 1.59 -0.06 -53.54
N GLY A 126 2.25 -1.00 -52.85
CA GLY A 126 3.55 -0.78 -52.22
C GLY A 126 3.47 -0.18 -50.81
N GLU A 127 2.27 0.05 -50.28
CA GLU A 127 2.04 0.62 -48.96
C GLU A 127 2.13 -0.43 -47.85
N LEU A 128 2.61 -0.01 -46.68
CA LEU A 128 2.68 -0.86 -45.49
C LEU A 128 1.31 -1.00 -44.84
N VAL A 129 0.89 -2.24 -44.61
CA VAL A 129 -0.39 -2.59 -43.99
C VAL A 129 -0.15 -3.49 -42.80
N TYR A 130 -0.59 -3.04 -41.63
CA TYR A 130 -0.55 -3.83 -40.41
C TYR A 130 -1.78 -4.72 -40.32
N ARG A 131 -1.57 -5.99 -39.96
CA ARG A 131 -2.63 -6.98 -39.79
C ARG A 131 -2.45 -7.74 -38.49
N GLU A 132 -3.57 -8.09 -37.87
CA GLU A 132 -3.60 -9.12 -36.83
C GLU A 132 -3.32 -10.49 -37.46
N ARG A 133 -2.93 -11.47 -36.64
CA ARG A 133 -2.69 -12.87 -37.06
C ARG A 133 -3.90 -13.50 -37.76
N GLY A 134 -5.11 -13.01 -37.50
CA GLY A 134 -6.34 -13.42 -38.20
C GLY A 134 -6.52 -12.84 -39.60
N GLY A 135 -5.57 -12.03 -40.09
CA GLY A 135 -5.62 -11.35 -41.39
C GLY A 135 -6.42 -10.04 -41.40
N ARG A 136 -7.03 -9.66 -40.25
CA ARG A 136 -7.75 -8.41 -40.10
C ARG A 136 -6.78 -7.23 -40.18
N ARG A 137 -7.08 -6.27 -41.06
CA ARG A 137 -6.33 -5.01 -41.18
C ARG A 137 -6.55 -4.13 -39.96
N ILE A 138 -5.47 -3.50 -39.51
CA ILE A 138 -5.46 -2.49 -38.45
C ILE A 138 -5.50 -1.13 -39.13
N ASP A 139 -6.56 -0.35 -38.87
CA ASP A 139 -6.82 0.90 -39.59
C ASP A 139 -5.92 2.05 -39.12
N GLU A 140 -5.59 2.11 -37.83
CA GLU A 140 -4.86 3.23 -37.21
C GLU A 140 -3.63 2.72 -36.42
N PRO A 141 -2.63 2.13 -37.11
CA PRO A 141 -1.49 1.49 -36.45
C PRO A 141 -0.65 2.48 -35.63
N GLU A 142 -0.58 3.75 -36.01
CA GLU A 142 0.15 4.80 -35.31
C GLU A 142 -0.41 5.13 -33.91
N ASN A 143 -1.71 4.92 -33.71
CA ASN A 143 -2.41 5.18 -32.44
C ASN A 143 -2.71 3.90 -31.66
N THR A 144 -2.35 2.75 -32.23
CA THR A 144 -2.56 1.44 -31.60
C THR A 144 -1.40 1.12 -30.65
N MET A 145 -1.69 1.09 -29.35
CA MET A 145 -0.75 0.70 -28.30
C MET A 145 -0.91 -0.78 -27.95
N VAL A 146 0.20 -1.51 -27.93
CA VAL A 146 0.23 -2.93 -27.57
C VAL A 146 1.23 -3.19 -26.44
N LEU A 147 1.02 -4.27 -25.68
CA LEU A 147 1.97 -4.70 -24.66
C LEU A 147 3.04 -5.57 -25.29
N VAL A 148 4.29 -5.16 -25.15
CA VAL A 148 5.47 -5.91 -25.64
C VAL A 148 6.33 -6.31 -24.47
N SER A 149 6.90 -7.52 -24.52
CA SER A 149 7.86 -7.97 -23.52
C SER A 149 9.04 -7.01 -23.39
N CYS A 150 9.46 -6.75 -22.16
CA CYS A 150 10.62 -5.90 -21.87
C CYS A 150 11.58 -6.60 -20.90
N LEU A 151 12.78 -6.02 -20.73
CA LEU A 151 13.70 -6.51 -19.72
C LEU A 151 13.15 -6.18 -18.33
N ASP A 152 13.20 -7.17 -17.44
CA ASP A 152 12.76 -6.97 -16.06
C ASP A 152 13.73 -6.03 -15.33
N PRO A 153 13.27 -4.87 -14.83
CA PRO A 153 14.13 -3.94 -14.11
C PRO A 153 14.42 -4.39 -12.67
N ILE A 154 13.72 -5.42 -12.18
CA ILE A 154 13.78 -5.88 -10.80
C ILE A 154 14.85 -6.97 -10.71
N PRO A 155 15.87 -6.79 -9.86
CA PRO A 155 16.90 -7.80 -9.71
C PRO A 155 16.31 -9.10 -9.15
N SER A 156 16.72 -10.21 -9.75
CA SER A 156 16.31 -11.56 -9.35
C SER A 156 16.96 -12.01 -8.03
N GLU A 157 18.10 -11.42 -7.67
CA GLU A 157 18.82 -11.75 -6.43
C GLU A 157 18.39 -10.82 -5.29
N HIS A 158 18.37 -11.32 -4.06
CA HIS A 158 18.10 -10.57 -2.82
C HIS A 158 19.14 -9.46 -2.52
N ALA A 159 19.86 -8.98 -3.53
CA ALA A 159 20.82 -7.92 -3.46
C ALA A 159 20.12 -6.58 -3.18
N ASN A 160 19.98 -6.28 -1.89
CA ASN A 160 19.93 -4.91 -1.36
C ASN A 160 18.88 -3.98 -2.01
N ALA A 161 17.61 -4.41 -2.04
CA ALA A 161 16.49 -3.51 -2.31
C ALA A 161 16.43 -2.32 -1.32
N THR A 162 17.06 -2.46 -0.15
CA THR A 162 17.18 -1.45 0.91
C THR A 162 18.35 -0.47 0.74
N ASP A 163 19.30 -0.69 -0.16
CA ASP A 163 20.49 0.18 -0.28
C ASP A 163 20.30 1.35 -1.25
N ARG A 164 19.29 1.27 -2.14
CA ARG A 164 19.01 2.29 -3.17
C ARG A 164 17.68 3.03 -3.01
N THR A 165 16.92 2.79 -1.96
CA THR A 165 15.69 3.55 -1.72
C THR A 165 16.05 4.90 -1.08
N PRO A 166 15.82 6.05 -1.74
CA PRO A 166 15.80 7.31 -0.99
C PRO A 166 14.74 7.18 0.12
N PRO A 167 14.96 7.72 1.33
CA PRO A 167 13.99 7.63 2.40
C PRO A 167 12.70 8.35 1.95
N SER A 168 11.73 7.58 1.46
CA SER A 168 10.40 8.09 1.21
C SER A 168 9.75 8.29 2.57
N GLY A 169 9.85 9.52 3.07
CA GLY A 169 9.13 9.95 4.25
C GLY A 169 7.65 9.65 4.05
N ILE A 170 7.10 8.81 4.90
CA ILE A 170 5.64 8.68 5.05
C ILE A 170 5.13 10.11 5.25
N PRO A 171 4.21 10.65 4.42
CA PRO A 171 3.69 11.99 4.63
C PRO A 171 3.00 12.01 5.99
N GLN A 172 3.65 12.64 6.97
CA GLN A 172 3.01 12.97 8.24
C GLN A 172 1.86 13.91 7.91
N PRO A 173 0.63 13.64 8.37
CA PRO A 173 -0.46 14.59 8.23
C PRO A 173 -0.01 15.90 8.88
N GLN A 174 0.05 16.96 8.07
CA GLN A 174 0.41 18.31 8.50
C GLN A 174 -0.46 18.70 9.69
N GLN A 175 0.15 18.81 10.88
CA GLN A 175 -0.48 19.49 12.00
C GLN A 175 -0.67 20.95 11.58
N ALA A 176 -1.94 21.39 11.51
CA ALA A 176 -2.28 22.75 11.17
C ALA A 176 -1.62 23.73 12.16
N PRO A 177 -1.05 24.87 11.70
CA PRO A 177 -0.41 25.84 12.57
C PRO A 177 -1.42 26.49 13.53
N GLY A 178 -1.01 26.60 14.79
CA GLY A 178 -1.81 27.16 15.88
C GLY A 178 -2.30 28.57 15.60
N MET A 179 -3.55 28.85 15.99
CA MET A 179 -4.09 30.20 16.02
C MET A 179 -3.67 30.92 17.31
N PRO A 180 -3.16 32.17 17.23
CA PRO A 180 -2.86 32.98 18.40
C PRO A 180 -4.06 33.86 18.80
N GLY A 181 -4.23 34.05 20.11
CA GLY A 181 -4.78 35.29 20.67
C GLY A 181 -6.29 35.39 20.84
N GLY A 182 -6.73 35.39 22.09
CA GLY A 182 -8.07 35.84 22.49
C GLY A 182 -8.05 36.33 23.95
N GLN A 183 -7.74 37.61 24.14
CA GLN A 183 -7.84 38.33 25.43
C GLN A 183 -9.26 38.26 26.00
N ALA A 184 -9.37 37.95 27.30
CA ALA A 184 -10.60 38.12 28.07
C ALA A 184 -10.73 39.58 28.55
N PRO A 185 -11.90 40.23 28.45
CA PRO A 185 -12.11 41.56 28.98
C PRO A 185 -12.38 41.52 30.50
N GLY A 186 -11.88 42.55 31.19
CA GLY A 186 -11.94 42.72 32.63
C GLY A 186 -13.35 42.84 33.20
N VAL A 187 -13.52 42.30 34.42
CA VAL A 187 -14.70 42.49 35.25
C VAL A 187 -14.50 43.76 36.07
N GLY A 188 -15.35 44.75 35.80
CA GLY A 188 -15.51 45.92 36.63
C GLY A 188 -16.52 45.67 37.74
N ARG A 189 -16.13 46.16 38.93
CA ARG A 189 -16.91 46.54 40.11
C ARG A 189 -17.24 45.48 41.15
#